data_AF-A0A563DEK7-F1
#
_entry.id   AF-A0A563DEK7-F1
#
_cell.length_a   1.000
_cell.length_b   1.000
_cell.length_c   1.000
_cell.angle_alpha   90.00
_cell.angle_beta   90.00
_cell.angle_gamma   90.00
#
_symmetry.space_group_name_H-M   'P 1'
#
loop_
_entity.id
_entity.type
_entity.pdbx_description
1 polymer ?
#
loop_
_entity_poly.entity_id
_entity_poly.type
_entity_poly.pdbx_seq_one_letter_code
_entity_poly.pdbx_strand_id
1 'polypeptide(L)'
;MKKYLFFILIIPVCISCQKQETSTPIKTIPSTPIQPKDSLMEKFNIQEFKKHQKNNEWEYTKDNKDFFLRDVQDEYWMEVSEKNNPFILRINYYLNGNRKLKALSFHANGFTKGLVVEYNEKGNITKQTDYDAPYKDYPWEKVRVWMESKNIDLLDPLTRVWRDIDNDKPIWYISWDTKKLDKYSNQIIQNVEINGKTGEISKEYTSSFGEEVPEKYR
;
A
#
# COMPACT_ATOMS: atom_id res chain seq x y z
N MET A 1 55.59 -49.96 9.63
CA MET A 1 55.06 -51.33 9.42
C MET A 1 53.72 -51.47 10.15
N LYS A 2 52.61 -51.47 9.41
CA LYS A 2 51.34 -52.08 9.84
C LYS A 2 50.57 -52.38 8.55
N LYS A 3 50.43 -53.67 8.27
CA LYS A 3 49.73 -54.23 7.11
C LYS A 3 48.26 -54.37 7.49
N TYR A 4 47.36 -53.86 6.69
CA TYR A 4 45.97 -54.32 6.67
C TYR A 4 45.58 -54.60 5.23
N LEU A 5 45.43 -55.90 4.98
CA LEU A 5 44.92 -56.52 3.77
C LEU A 5 43.39 -56.58 3.92
N PHE A 6 42.64 -55.95 3.02
CA PHE A 6 41.20 -56.19 2.91
C PHE A 6 40.86 -56.43 1.44
N PHE A 7 40.21 -57.57 1.21
CA PHE A 7 39.87 -58.15 -0.08
C PHE A 7 38.38 -57.87 -0.37
N ILE A 8 38.11 -57.38 -1.59
CA ILE A 8 36.94 -57.64 -2.46
C ILE A 8 35.53 -57.22 -2.01
N LEU A 9 34.86 -56.41 -2.83
CA LEU A 9 33.69 -56.84 -3.63
C LEU A 9 33.37 -55.83 -4.75
N ILE A 10 33.45 -56.27 -6.00
CA ILE A 10 33.04 -55.55 -7.21
C ILE A 10 31.57 -55.88 -7.46
N ILE A 11 30.72 -54.87 -7.63
CA ILE A 11 29.36 -55.04 -8.18
C ILE A 11 29.26 -54.18 -9.45
N PRO A 12 28.95 -54.77 -10.62
CA PRO A 12 28.70 -54.02 -11.84
C PRO A 12 27.20 -53.67 -11.95
N VAL A 13 26.87 -52.40 -12.19
CA VAL A 13 25.52 -52.03 -12.65
C VAL A 13 25.62 -51.03 -13.80
N CYS A 14 25.30 -51.59 -14.97
CA CYS A 14 24.70 -51.04 -16.19
C CYS A 14 24.77 -49.53 -16.47
N ILE A 15 25.40 -49.25 -17.61
CA ILE A 15 25.29 -48.04 -18.42
C ILE A 15 23.82 -47.74 -18.73
N SER A 16 23.36 -46.53 -18.40
CA SER A 16 22.26 -45.89 -19.10
C SER A 16 22.74 -44.55 -19.65
N CYS A 17 22.87 -44.52 -20.96
CA CYS A 17 23.24 -43.36 -21.76
C CYS A 17 22.06 -42.38 -21.75
N GLN A 18 22.17 -41.25 -21.05
CA GLN A 18 21.23 -40.14 -21.22
C GLN A 18 21.80 -39.13 -22.22
N LYS A 19 21.26 -39.28 -23.43
CA LYS A 19 21.09 -38.33 -24.54
C LYS A 19 21.29 -36.86 -24.13
N GLN A 20 22.26 -36.20 -24.77
CA GLN A 20 22.33 -34.73 -24.83
C GLN A 20 21.12 -34.21 -25.61
N GLU A 21 20.27 -33.41 -24.96
CA GLU A 21 19.28 -32.60 -25.64
C GLU A 21 19.74 -31.14 -25.68
N THR A 22 19.91 -30.70 -26.92
CA THR A 22 20.18 -29.37 -27.44
C THR A 22 19.49 -28.25 -26.65
N SER A 23 20.25 -27.25 -26.21
CA SER A 23 19.71 -26.01 -25.67
C SER A 23 18.97 -25.23 -26.76
N THR A 24 17.64 -25.28 -26.74
CA THR A 24 16.79 -24.33 -27.46
C THR A 24 16.92 -22.94 -26.82
N PRO A 25 16.98 -21.85 -27.59
CA PRO A 25 17.06 -20.51 -27.02
C PRO A 25 15.77 -20.22 -26.25
N ILE A 26 15.92 -19.80 -24.99
CA ILE A 26 14.84 -19.29 -24.16
C ILE A 26 14.24 -18.10 -24.89
N LYS A 27 13.03 -18.27 -25.45
CA LYS A 27 12.21 -17.14 -25.88
C LYS A 27 11.93 -16.31 -24.64
N THR A 28 12.52 -15.13 -24.57
CA THR A 28 12.18 -14.09 -23.60
C THR A 28 10.68 -13.81 -23.72
N ILE A 29 9.90 -14.31 -22.77
CA ILE A 29 8.50 -13.92 -22.60
C ILE A 29 8.54 -12.44 -22.18
N PRO A 30 7.88 -11.52 -22.91
CA PRO A 30 7.70 -10.17 -22.41
C PRO A 30 6.97 -10.27 -21.08
N SER A 31 7.62 -9.83 -20.00
CA SER A 31 7.02 -9.69 -18.67
C SER A 31 6.01 -8.55 -18.71
N THR A 32 4.90 -8.73 -19.43
CA THR A 32 3.70 -7.93 -19.21
C THR A 32 3.15 -8.38 -17.87
N PRO A 33 3.06 -7.51 -16.85
CA PRO A 33 2.41 -7.88 -15.60
C PRO A 33 0.98 -8.31 -15.94
N ILE A 34 0.65 -9.57 -15.64
CA ILE A 34 -0.72 -10.08 -15.76
C ILE A 34 -1.55 -9.26 -14.77
N GLN A 35 -2.24 -8.25 -15.28
CA GLN A 35 -3.18 -7.45 -14.49
C GLN A 35 -4.32 -8.38 -14.07
N PRO A 36 -4.66 -8.47 -12.77
CA PRO A 36 -5.92 -9.06 -12.36
C PRO A 36 -7.05 -8.38 -13.16
N LYS A 37 -7.97 -9.17 -13.71
CA LYS A 37 -9.18 -8.66 -14.36
C LYS A 37 -10.06 -8.01 -13.30
N ASP A 38 -9.71 -6.79 -12.94
CA ASP A 38 -10.32 -6.03 -11.87
C ASP A 38 -11.64 -5.47 -12.38
N SER A 39 -12.71 -6.24 -12.18
CA SER A 39 -14.04 -5.94 -12.75
C SER A 39 -14.74 -4.76 -12.07
N LEU A 40 -14.12 -4.14 -11.05
CA LEU A 40 -14.69 -2.98 -10.38
C LEU A 40 -14.49 -1.73 -11.25
N MET A 41 -15.59 -1.33 -11.92
CA MET A 41 -15.79 -0.07 -12.63
C MET A 41 -14.61 0.38 -13.50
N GLU A 42 -14.36 -0.38 -14.58
CA GLU A 42 -13.46 0.00 -15.68
C GLU A 42 -13.79 1.39 -16.26
N LYS A 43 -15.06 1.81 -16.16
CA LYS A 43 -15.56 3.11 -16.60
C LYS A 43 -16.51 3.73 -15.58
N PHE A 44 -16.46 5.05 -15.42
CA PHE A 44 -17.38 5.82 -14.59
C PHE A 44 -18.76 5.91 -15.25
N ASN A 45 -19.81 5.55 -14.51
CA ASN A 45 -21.18 5.66 -15.00
C ASN A 45 -21.74 7.08 -14.76
N ILE A 46 -21.43 7.99 -15.68
CA ILE A 46 -21.81 9.41 -15.60
C ILE A 46 -23.32 9.59 -15.49
N GLN A 47 -24.10 8.79 -16.21
CA GLN A 47 -25.57 8.90 -16.21
C GLN A 47 -26.14 8.55 -14.84
N GLU A 48 -25.67 7.44 -14.25
CA GLU A 48 -26.12 7.01 -12.93
C GLU A 48 -25.69 8.01 -11.85
N PHE A 49 -24.47 8.53 -11.92
CA PHE A 49 -24.00 9.58 -11.02
C PHE A 49 -24.87 10.83 -11.10
N LYS A 50 -25.12 11.36 -12.30
CA LYS A 50 -25.94 12.57 -12.51
C LYS A 50 -27.37 12.43 -11.98
N LYS A 51 -27.91 11.21 -11.96
CA LYS A 51 -29.25 10.91 -11.44
C LYS A 51 -29.33 10.99 -9.91
N HIS A 52 -28.25 10.62 -9.21
CA HIS A 52 -28.28 10.45 -7.76
C HIS A 52 -27.51 11.53 -6.98
N GLN A 53 -26.62 12.27 -7.65
CA GLN A 53 -25.80 13.26 -6.99
C GLN A 53 -26.60 14.37 -6.30
N LYS A 54 -26.00 14.92 -5.25
CA LYS A 54 -26.40 16.16 -4.61
C LYS A 54 -25.15 17.01 -4.45
N ASN A 55 -25.17 18.25 -4.92
CA ASN A 55 -24.03 19.17 -4.83
C ASN A 55 -22.71 18.56 -5.35
N ASN A 56 -22.74 17.94 -6.53
CA ASN A 56 -21.58 17.30 -7.14
C ASN A 56 -21.03 16.08 -6.40
N GLU A 57 -21.80 15.50 -5.46
CA GLU A 57 -21.38 14.36 -4.65
C GLU A 57 -22.45 13.28 -4.61
N TRP A 58 -22.02 12.02 -4.57
CA TRP A 58 -22.91 10.88 -4.36
C TRP A 58 -22.23 9.86 -3.45
N GLU A 59 -22.80 9.64 -2.28
CA GLU A 59 -22.43 8.51 -1.42
C GLU A 59 -23.48 7.40 -1.48
N TYR A 60 -23.04 6.15 -1.42
CA TYR A 60 -23.90 4.99 -1.21
C TYR A 60 -23.12 3.78 -0.69
N THR A 61 -23.81 2.89 -0.02
CA THR A 61 -23.25 1.60 0.42
C THR A 61 -23.77 0.47 -0.46
N LYS A 62 -22.89 -0.43 -0.88
CA LYS A 62 -23.24 -1.66 -1.60
C LYS A 62 -22.23 -2.77 -1.27
N ASP A 63 -22.72 -3.98 -1.00
CA ASP A 63 -21.87 -5.15 -0.75
C ASP A 63 -20.79 -4.93 0.34
N ASN A 64 -21.17 -4.32 1.48
CA ASN A 64 -20.28 -3.92 2.59
C ASN A 64 -19.17 -2.91 2.23
N LYS A 65 -19.31 -2.22 1.10
CA LYS A 65 -18.42 -1.16 0.68
C LYS A 65 -19.17 0.16 0.61
N ASP A 66 -18.52 1.20 1.08
CA ASP A 66 -18.99 2.56 0.93
C ASP A 66 -18.31 3.17 -0.29
N PHE A 67 -19.12 3.81 -1.12
CA PHE A 67 -18.71 4.47 -2.34
C PHE A 67 -18.94 5.96 -2.15
N PHE A 68 -17.92 6.76 -2.40
CA PHE A 68 -18.01 8.21 -2.41
C PHE A 68 -17.56 8.71 -3.78
N LEU A 69 -18.49 9.26 -4.56
CA LEU A 69 -18.25 9.77 -5.90
C LEU A 69 -18.37 11.29 -5.91
N ARG A 70 -17.51 11.97 -6.67
CA ARG A 70 -17.53 13.42 -6.79
C ARG A 70 -17.28 13.88 -8.23
N ASP A 71 -18.01 14.90 -8.66
CA ASP A 71 -17.71 15.69 -9.85
C ASP A 71 -16.85 16.88 -9.42
N VAL A 72 -15.59 16.90 -9.88
CA VAL A 72 -14.68 18.03 -9.70
C VAL A 72 -14.39 18.64 -11.07
N GLN A 73 -13.93 19.89 -11.09
CA GLN A 73 -13.90 20.74 -12.28
C GLN A 73 -13.53 20.03 -13.60
N ASP A 74 -12.47 19.21 -13.62
CA ASP A 74 -11.97 18.56 -14.85
C ASP A 74 -11.96 17.02 -14.80
N GLU A 75 -12.56 16.39 -13.77
CA GLU A 75 -12.55 14.93 -13.60
C GLU A 75 -13.63 14.43 -12.63
N TYR A 76 -13.88 13.11 -12.66
CA TYR A 76 -14.68 12.45 -11.62
C TYR A 76 -13.78 11.69 -10.65
N TRP A 77 -14.11 11.75 -9.37
CA TRP A 77 -13.46 10.97 -8.32
C TRP A 77 -14.39 9.87 -7.83
N MET A 78 -13.80 8.73 -7.46
CA MET A 78 -14.45 7.71 -6.68
C MET A 78 -13.48 7.21 -5.61
N GLU A 79 -13.98 7.16 -4.39
CA GLU A 79 -13.36 6.47 -3.27
C GLU A 79 -14.22 5.26 -2.90
N VAL A 80 -13.57 4.13 -2.64
CA VAL A 80 -14.21 2.90 -2.17
C VAL A 80 -13.52 2.47 -0.89
N SER A 81 -14.28 2.41 0.20
CA SER A 81 -13.83 1.91 1.50
C SER A 81 -14.62 0.66 1.87
N GLU A 82 -14.01 -0.22 2.65
CA GLU A 82 -14.64 -1.43 3.18
C GLU A 82 -14.60 -1.38 4.71
N LYS A 83 -15.66 -1.88 5.34
CA LYS A 83 -15.71 -1.95 6.80
C LYS A 83 -14.53 -2.78 7.33
N ASN A 84 -13.91 -2.29 8.40
CA ASN A 84 -12.73 -2.91 9.04
C ASN A 84 -11.47 -2.96 8.15
N ASN A 85 -11.40 -2.13 7.11
CA ASN A 85 -10.23 -1.99 6.27
C ASN A 85 -9.72 -0.54 6.35
N PRO A 86 -8.46 -0.29 6.75
CA PRO A 86 -7.94 1.06 6.84
C PRO A 86 -7.56 1.66 5.48
N PHE A 87 -7.73 0.92 4.38
CA PHE A 87 -7.40 1.38 3.05
C PHE A 87 -8.62 1.85 2.27
N ILE A 88 -8.40 2.91 1.49
CA ILE A 88 -9.36 3.52 0.58
C ILE A 88 -8.82 3.35 -0.84
N LEU A 89 -9.59 2.68 -1.69
CA LEU A 89 -9.31 2.63 -3.12
C LEU A 89 -9.76 3.95 -3.75
N ARG A 90 -8.84 4.65 -4.39
CA ARG A 90 -9.07 5.91 -5.11
C ARG A 90 -8.98 5.68 -6.61
N ILE A 91 -9.99 6.13 -7.33
CA ILE A 91 -10.03 6.09 -8.79
C ILE A 91 -10.46 7.46 -9.31
N ASN A 92 -9.63 8.06 -10.15
CA ASN A 92 -9.99 9.28 -10.88
C ASN A 92 -10.35 8.91 -12.31
N TYR A 93 -11.24 9.66 -12.91
CA TYR A 93 -11.75 9.43 -14.27
C TYR A 93 -11.77 10.73 -15.07
N TYR A 94 -11.46 10.63 -16.35
CA TYR A 94 -11.70 11.71 -17.29
C TYR A 94 -13.20 11.97 -17.47
N LEU A 95 -13.56 13.14 -17.99
CA LEU A 95 -14.96 13.52 -18.25
C LEU A 95 -15.66 12.59 -19.26
N ASN A 96 -14.91 11.83 -20.06
CA ASN A 96 -15.45 10.78 -20.94
C ASN A 96 -15.77 9.46 -20.20
N GLY A 97 -15.51 9.41 -18.89
CA GLY A 97 -15.73 8.29 -17.99
C GLY A 97 -14.58 7.27 -17.95
N ASN A 98 -13.57 7.39 -18.80
CA ASN A 98 -12.42 6.48 -18.77
C ASN A 98 -11.56 6.75 -17.54
N ARG A 99 -11.03 5.68 -16.95
CA ARG A 99 -10.13 5.78 -15.80
C ARG A 99 -8.88 6.59 -16.16
N LYS A 100 -8.46 7.43 -15.24
CA LYS A 100 -7.27 8.30 -15.30
C LYS A 100 -6.20 7.84 -14.32
N LEU A 101 -6.62 7.48 -13.10
CA LEU A 101 -5.71 7.03 -12.04
C LEU A 101 -6.38 5.94 -11.20
N LYS A 102 -5.58 5.00 -10.70
CA LYS A 102 -5.97 4.05 -9.66
C LYS A 102 -4.87 3.96 -8.60
N ALA A 103 -5.24 4.17 -7.34
CA ALA A 103 -4.34 4.09 -6.20
C ALA A 103 -5.06 3.51 -4.99
N LEU A 104 -4.33 2.85 -4.11
CA LEU A 104 -4.82 2.43 -2.80
C LEU A 104 -4.09 3.27 -1.76
N SER A 105 -4.78 3.93 -0.84
CA SER A 105 -4.14 4.73 0.21
C SER A 105 -4.65 4.35 1.59
N PHE A 106 -3.78 4.43 2.58
CA PHE A 106 -4.22 4.40 3.98
C PHE A 106 -5.13 5.60 4.25
N HIS A 107 -6.14 5.42 5.10
CA HIS A 107 -7.14 6.46 5.37
C HIS A 107 -6.50 7.74 5.93
N ALA A 108 -7.33 8.78 6.01
CA ALA A 108 -6.93 10.10 6.49
C ALA A 108 -5.69 10.66 5.80
N ASN A 109 -5.71 10.54 4.47
CA ASN A 109 -4.66 10.96 3.55
C ASN A 109 -3.32 10.27 3.77
N GLY A 110 -3.27 9.13 4.46
CA GLY A 110 -2.02 8.40 4.68
C GLY A 110 -1.35 7.88 3.40
N PHE A 111 -0.31 7.09 3.59
CA PHE A 111 0.55 6.62 2.51
C PHE A 111 -0.21 5.86 1.41
N THR A 112 0.25 5.98 0.18
CA THR A 112 -0.23 5.18 -0.95
C THR A 112 0.40 3.79 -0.93
N LYS A 113 -0.37 2.71 -0.93
CA LYS A 113 0.13 1.34 -0.94
C LYS A 113 0.24 0.77 -2.36
N GLY A 114 1.33 0.07 -2.63
CA GLY A 114 1.47 -0.79 -3.81
C GLY A 114 1.60 -0.03 -5.13
N LEU A 115 0.98 -0.54 -6.19
CA LEU A 115 1.04 0.05 -7.52
C LEU A 115 0.03 1.19 -7.69
N VAL A 116 0.52 2.34 -8.14
CA VAL A 116 -0.32 3.39 -8.73
C VAL A 116 -0.26 3.26 -10.24
N VAL A 117 -1.44 3.22 -10.87
CA VAL A 117 -1.56 3.08 -12.33
C VAL A 117 -2.24 4.32 -12.90
N GLU A 118 -1.58 4.95 -13.87
CA GLU A 118 -2.08 6.11 -14.60
C GLU A 118 -2.43 5.68 -16.03
N TYR A 119 -3.46 6.31 -16.58
CA TYR A 119 -4.04 5.99 -17.88
C TYR A 119 -4.24 7.27 -18.68
N ASN A 120 -4.17 7.17 -20.01
CA ASN A 120 -4.59 8.26 -20.89
C ASN A 120 -6.11 8.27 -21.10
N GLU A 121 -6.62 9.33 -21.74
CA GLU A 121 -8.05 9.49 -22.05
C GLU A 121 -8.66 8.36 -22.87
N LYS A 122 -7.84 7.59 -23.60
CA LYS A 122 -8.27 6.41 -24.37
C LYS A 122 -8.33 5.12 -23.53
N GLY A 123 -7.96 5.19 -22.25
CA GLY A 123 -7.96 4.06 -21.31
C GLY A 123 -6.69 3.21 -21.35
N ASN A 124 -5.62 3.64 -22.04
CA ASN A 124 -4.36 2.89 -22.06
C ASN A 124 -3.48 3.31 -20.89
N ILE A 125 -2.80 2.35 -20.26
CA ILE A 125 -1.81 2.62 -19.21
C ILE A 125 -0.68 3.48 -19.79
N THR A 126 -0.39 4.60 -19.13
CA THR A 126 0.73 5.49 -19.48
C THR A 126 1.87 5.37 -18.48
N LYS A 127 1.58 5.04 -17.22
CA LYS A 127 2.58 4.93 -16.15
C LYS A 127 2.13 3.97 -15.07
N GLN A 128 3.10 3.25 -14.51
CA GLN A 128 2.95 2.43 -13.31
C GLN A 128 4.09 2.76 -12.35
N THR A 129 3.75 3.07 -11.11
CA THR A 129 4.73 3.38 -10.06
C THR A 129 4.49 2.44 -8.90
N ASP A 130 5.50 1.63 -8.55
CA ASP A 130 5.47 0.83 -7.32
C ASP A 130 5.95 1.70 -6.16
N TYR A 131 4.98 2.12 -5.38
CA TYR A 131 5.15 3.01 -4.25
C TYR A 131 5.71 2.24 -3.04
N ASP A 132 5.57 0.91 -2.98
CA ASP A 132 6.14 0.06 -1.93
C ASP A 132 7.61 -0.31 -2.20
N ALA A 133 8.12 -0.10 -3.42
CA ALA A 133 9.48 -0.49 -3.82
C ALA A 133 10.60 0.00 -2.87
N PRO A 134 10.59 1.26 -2.36
CA PRO A 134 11.61 1.73 -1.40
C PRO A 134 11.54 1.04 -0.03
N TYR A 135 10.39 0.46 0.32
CA TYR A 135 10.08 -0.10 1.65
C TYR A 135 10.13 -1.63 1.68
N LYS A 136 10.70 -2.27 0.65
CA LYS A 136 10.73 -3.74 0.49
C LYS A 136 11.30 -4.50 1.70
N ASP A 137 12.26 -3.91 2.40
CA ASP A 137 12.95 -4.57 3.53
C ASP A 137 12.15 -4.41 4.85
N TYR A 138 11.41 -3.31 4.99
CA TYR A 138 10.45 -3.10 6.07
C TYR A 138 9.08 -2.62 5.54
N PRO A 139 8.28 -3.53 4.96
CA PRO A 139 7.05 -3.17 4.28
C PRO A 139 5.91 -2.86 5.26
N TRP A 140 4.79 -2.37 4.72
CA TRP A 140 3.58 -2.08 5.50
C TRP A 140 3.18 -3.22 6.43
N GLU A 141 3.28 -4.47 5.99
CA GLU A 141 2.86 -5.63 6.76
C GLU A 141 3.66 -5.77 8.06
N LYS A 142 4.94 -5.36 8.08
CA LYS A 142 5.75 -5.31 9.32
C LYS A 142 5.36 -4.13 10.21
N VAL A 143 5.11 -2.95 9.61
CA VAL A 143 4.63 -1.76 10.32
C VAL A 143 3.28 -2.06 11.00
N ARG A 144 2.37 -2.70 10.29
CA ARG A 144 1.05 -3.10 10.80
C ARG A 144 1.19 -3.98 12.03
N VAL A 145 2.01 -5.04 11.97
CA VAL A 145 2.26 -5.93 13.11
C VAL A 145 2.85 -5.16 14.30
N TRP A 146 3.77 -4.23 14.06
CA TRP A 146 4.30 -3.37 15.10
C TRP A 146 3.21 -2.50 15.74
N MET A 147 2.35 -1.87 14.95
CA MET A 147 1.24 -1.04 15.45
C MET A 147 0.23 -1.87 16.26
N GLU A 148 -0.14 -3.04 15.75
CA GLU A 148 -1.03 -3.98 16.44
C GLU A 148 -0.43 -4.45 17.77
N SER A 149 0.88 -4.71 17.83
CA SER A 149 1.57 -5.07 19.09
C SER A 149 1.51 -3.98 20.17
N LYS A 150 1.25 -2.73 19.76
CA LYS A 150 1.07 -1.57 20.64
C LYS A 150 -0.41 -1.28 20.92
N ASN A 151 -1.33 -2.13 20.45
CA ASN A 151 -2.79 -1.93 20.52
C ASN A 151 -3.24 -0.60 19.88
N ILE A 152 -2.56 -0.16 18.82
CA ILE A 152 -2.97 1.03 18.06
C ILE A 152 -4.14 0.65 17.17
N ASP A 153 -5.25 1.38 17.28
CA ASP A 153 -6.39 1.19 16.39
C ASP A 153 -6.10 1.77 15.01
N LEU A 154 -5.99 0.89 14.02
CA LEU A 154 -5.72 1.25 12.63
C LEU A 154 -6.88 1.97 11.95
N LEU A 155 -8.10 1.86 12.49
CA LEU A 155 -9.32 2.47 11.93
C LEU A 155 -9.66 3.80 12.60
N ASP A 156 -8.96 4.17 13.67
CA ASP A 156 -9.19 5.44 14.36
C ASP A 156 -8.92 6.61 13.39
N PRO A 157 -9.87 7.54 13.21
CA PRO A 157 -9.69 8.71 12.35
C PRO A 157 -8.57 9.66 12.76
N LEU A 158 -7.86 9.43 13.88
CA LEU A 158 -6.67 10.15 14.32
C LEU A 158 -5.39 9.30 14.24
N THR A 159 -5.48 8.03 13.84
CA THR A 159 -4.30 7.25 13.43
C THR A 159 -3.86 7.71 12.06
N ARG A 160 -2.59 8.08 11.93
CA ARG A 160 -1.96 8.54 10.70
C ARG A 160 -0.74 7.68 10.42
N VAL A 161 -0.65 7.20 9.19
CA VAL A 161 0.54 6.52 8.69
C VAL A 161 0.95 7.19 7.39
N TRP A 162 2.14 7.78 7.40
CA TRP A 162 2.76 8.43 6.27
C TRP A 162 4.13 7.84 6.02
N ARG A 163 4.73 8.17 4.89
CA ARG A 163 6.08 7.75 4.58
C ARG A 163 6.74 8.72 3.62
N ASP A 164 8.06 8.80 3.69
CA ASP A 164 8.86 9.66 2.83
C ASP A 164 10.24 9.03 2.56
N ILE A 165 10.92 9.53 1.54
CA ILE A 165 12.32 9.20 1.26
C ILE A 165 13.17 10.43 1.55
N ASP A 166 13.75 10.48 2.75
CA ASP A 166 14.69 11.53 3.15
C ASP A 166 16.12 11.07 2.88
N ASN A 167 16.86 11.74 1.99
CA ASN A 167 18.26 11.41 1.67
C ASN A 167 18.49 9.90 1.40
N ASP A 168 17.70 9.32 0.48
CA ASP A 168 17.70 7.88 0.14
C ASP A 168 17.35 6.91 1.30
N LYS A 169 16.83 7.44 2.40
CA LYS A 169 16.32 6.68 3.54
C LYS A 169 14.79 6.67 3.50
N PRO A 170 14.16 5.52 3.21
CA PRO A 170 12.73 5.38 3.38
C PRO A 170 12.40 5.45 4.88
N ILE A 171 11.37 6.20 5.24
CA ILE A 171 10.94 6.40 6.63
C ILE A 171 9.43 6.21 6.70
N TRP A 172 8.97 5.46 7.70
CA TRP A 172 7.57 5.43 8.11
C TRP A 172 7.35 6.44 9.22
N TYR A 173 6.34 7.28 9.07
CA TYR A 173 5.86 8.21 10.09
C TYR A 173 4.52 7.72 10.61
N ILE A 174 4.44 7.45 11.90
CA ILE A 174 3.25 6.93 12.55
C ILE A 174 2.85 7.90 13.65
N SER A 175 1.57 8.27 13.67
CA SER A 175 1.02 9.17 14.68
C SER A 175 -0.34 8.65 15.14
N TRP A 176 -0.60 8.65 16.44
CA TRP A 176 -1.89 8.23 16.98
C TRP A 176 -2.24 8.96 18.27
N ASP A 177 -3.54 9.10 18.51
CA ASP A 177 -4.07 9.62 19.77
C ASP A 177 -3.92 8.60 20.90
N THR A 178 -3.24 8.99 21.97
CA THR A 178 -3.01 8.15 23.14
C THR A 178 -4.22 8.04 24.08
N LYS A 179 -5.31 8.77 23.79
CA LYS A 179 -6.52 8.90 24.63
C LYS A 179 -6.25 9.55 25.99
N LYS A 180 -5.10 10.20 26.15
CA LYS A 180 -4.70 10.92 27.34
C LYS A 180 -4.67 12.42 27.05
N LEU A 181 -4.86 13.19 28.12
CA LEU A 181 -4.73 14.63 28.08
C LEU A 181 -3.45 15.06 28.79
N ASP A 182 -2.86 16.15 28.32
CA ASP A 182 -1.81 16.85 29.06
C ASP A 182 -2.40 17.69 30.20
N LYS A 183 -1.54 18.41 30.93
CA LYS A 183 -1.96 19.24 32.06
C LYS A 183 -2.85 20.45 31.68
N TYR A 184 -2.99 20.74 30.39
CA TYR A 184 -3.84 21.80 29.83
C TYR A 184 -5.09 21.22 29.15
N SER A 185 -5.39 19.94 29.40
CA SER A 185 -6.51 19.25 28.76
C SER A 185 -6.38 19.12 27.24
N ASN A 186 -5.18 19.28 26.67
CA ASN A 186 -4.95 19.02 25.25
C ASN A 186 -4.73 17.52 25.02
N GLN A 187 -5.16 17.03 23.87
CA GLN A 187 -4.97 15.65 23.46
C GLN A 187 -3.48 15.34 23.25
N ILE A 188 -3.00 14.23 23.80
CA ILE A 188 -1.63 13.77 23.59
C ILE A 188 -1.58 12.83 22.39
N ILE A 189 -0.81 13.22 21.40
CA ILE A 189 -0.50 12.46 20.19
C ILE A 189 0.90 11.85 20.34
N GLN A 190 1.01 10.54 20.17
CA GLN A 190 2.31 9.86 20.09
C GLN A 190 2.75 9.81 18.63
N ASN A 191 4.03 10.13 18.39
CA ASN A 191 4.65 10.10 17.07
C ASN A 191 5.86 9.16 17.09
N VAL A 192 6.04 8.39 16.02
CA VAL A 192 7.14 7.46 15.82
C VAL A 192 7.63 7.55 14.38
N GLU A 193 8.96 7.57 14.22
CA GLU A 193 9.65 7.44 12.95
C GLU A 193 10.37 6.09 12.91
N ILE A 194 10.08 5.27 11.90
CA ILE A 194 10.69 3.95 11.71
C ILE A 194 11.48 3.95 10.41
N ASN A 195 12.73 3.49 10.46
CA ASN A 195 13.54 3.27 9.27
C ASN A 195 12.90 2.19 8.38
N GLY A 196 12.51 2.56 7.15
CA GLY A 196 11.87 1.68 6.17
C GLY A 196 12.78 0.60 5.57
N LYS A 197 14.08 0.59 5.88
CA LYS A 197 15.02 -0.50 5.54
C LYS A 197 15.24 -1.45 6.72
N THR A 198 15.48 -0.92 7.91
CA THR A 198 15.91 -1.72 9.07
C THR A 198 14.77 -2.07 10.03
N GLY A 199 13.69 -1.29 10.05
CA GLY A 199 12.64 -1.39 11.06
C GLY A 199 12.98 -0.77 12.40
N GLU A 200 14.14 -0.12 12.52
CA GLU A 200 14.57 0.54 13.75
C GLU A 200 13.80 1.85 13.95
N ILE A 201 13.37 2.09 15.19
CA ILE A 201 12.78 3.36 15.58
C ILE A 201 13.90 4.40 15.65
N SER A 202 13.86 5.40 14.76
CA SER A 202 14.84 6.50 14.77
C SER A 202 14.41 7.66 15.66
N LYS A 203 13.11 7.79 15.94
CA LYS A 203 12.58 8.87 16.77
C LYS A 203 11.24 8.47 17.37
N GLU A 204 11.01 8.85 18.62
CA GLU A 204 9.75 8.70 19.32
C GLU A 204 9.52 9.94 20.19
N TYR A 205 8.35 10.58 20.07
CA TYR A 205 8.04 11.81 20.80
C TYR A 205 6.54 12.06 20.88
N THR A 206 6.11 12.79 21.90
CA THR A 206 4.71 13.22 22.05
C THR A 206 4.52 14.67 21.61
N SER A 207 3.37 14.98 21.05
CA SER A 207 2.89 16.34 20.78
C SER A 207 1.51 16.55 21.39
N SER A 208 1.18 17.79 21.76
CA SER A 208 -0.17 18.15 22.22
C SER A 208 -0.98 18.76 21.08
N PHE A 209 -2.25 18.37 20.97
CA PHE A 209 -3.21 18.93 20.02
C PHE A 209 -4.43 19.45 20.79
N GLY A 210 -4.70 20.75 20.71
CA GLY A 210 -5.82 21.40 21.40
C GLY A 210 -5.73 22.93 21.35
N GLU A 211 -6.73 23.60 21.92
CA GLU A 211 -6.93 25.06 21.82
C GLU A 211 -6.03 25.86 22.78
N GLU A 212 -5.55 25.25 23.87
CA GLU A 212 -4.66 25.90 24.83
C GLU A 212 -3.20 25.75 24.43
N VAL A 213 -2.70 26.72 23.65
CA VAL A 213 -1.26 26.91 23.42
C VAL A 213 -0.69 27.71 24.60
N PRO A 214 0.26 27.17 25.40
CA PRO A 214 0.90 27.90 26.49
C PRO A 214 1.49 29.22 25.98
N GLU A 215 1.36 30.29 26.76
CA GLU A 215 1.72 31.65 26.35
C GLU A 215 3.18 31.81 25.89
N LYS A 216 4.11 31.00 26.42
CA LYS A 216 5.51 30.96 25.98
C LYS A 216 5.74 30.42 24.55
N TYR A 217 4.71 29.87 23.92
CA TYR A 217 4.71 29.35 22.55
C TYR A 217 3.73 30.09 21.62
N ARG A 218 3.07 31.14 22.13
CA ARG A 218 2.39 32.15 21.31
C ARG A 218 3.42 33.21 20.89
#